data_AF-W1WQJ7-F1
#
_entry.id   AF-W1WQJ7-F1
#
_cell.length_a   1.000
_cell.length_b   1.000
_cell.length_c   1.000
_cell.angle_alpha   90.00
_cell.angle_beta   90.00
_cell.angle_gamma   90.00
#
_symmetry.space_group_name_H-M   'P 1'
#
loop_
_entity.id
_entity.type
_entity.pdbx_description
1 polymer ?
#
loop_
_entity_poly.entity_id
_entity_poly.type
_entity_poly.pdbx_seq_one_letter_code
_entity_poly.pdbx_strand_id
1 'polypeptide(L)' 'LDELDRVAQKIIQKEMPPDESVVLTLTDIMLDKSGCYDAFALGYDIGESPAGHLYVLVSFDENFTAQQDVIYETL' A
#
# COMPACT_ATOMS: atom_id res chain seq x y z
N LEU A 1 10.91 0.03 -10.02
CA LEU A 1 9.66 0.52 -9.41
C LEU A 1 8.48 -0.31 -9.91
N ASP A 2 8.29 -0.45 -11.22
CA ASP A 2 7.19 -1.20 -11.84
C ASP A 2 6.99 -2.63 -11.32
N GLU A 3 8.07 -3.35 -11.00
CA GLU A 3 7.95 -4.70 -10.43
C GLU A 3 7.39 -4.68 -9.01
N LEU A 4 7.85 -3.74 -8.17
CA LEU A 4 7.36 -3.59 -6.80
C LEU A 4 5.90 -3.14 -6.80
N ASP A 5 5.56 -2.22 -7.69
CA ASP A 5 4.18 -1.75 -7.88
C ASP A 5 3.24 -2.91 -8.27
N ARG A 6 3.63 -3.72 -9.26
CA ARG A 6 2.85 -4.92 -9.65
C ARG A 6 2.71 -5.94 -8.52
N VAL A 7 3.74 -6.10 -7.69
CA VAL A 7 3.68 -7.01 -6.53
C VAL A 7 2.73 -6.46 -5.48
N ALA A 8 2.85 -5.19 -5.12
CA ALA A 8 1.98 -4.53 -4.15
C ALA A 8 0.51 -4.57 -4.58
N GLN A 9 0.21 -4.21 -5.83
CA GLN A 9 -1.17 -4.27 -6.34
C GLN A 9 -1.77 -5.68 -6.26
N LYS A 10 -0.97 -6.72 -6.53
CA LYS A 10 -1.42 -8.11 -6.37
C LYS A 10 -1.69 -8.51 -4.93
N ILE A 11 -0.95 -7.95 -3.97
CA ILE A 11 -1.17 -8.20 -2.54
C ILE A 11 -2.47 -7.53 -2.12
N ILE A 12 -2.65 -6.25 -2.46
CA ILE A 12 -3.87 -5.50 -2.15
C ILE A 12 -5.11 -6.16 -2.75
N GLN A 13 -5.04 -6.60 -4.01
CA GLN A 13 -6.16 -7.27 -4.68
C GLN A 13 -6.54 -8.62 -4.07
N LYS A 14 -5.65 -9.28 -3.32
CA LYS A 14 -5.98 -10.54 -2.62
C LYS A 14 -6.76 -10.28 -1.32
N GLU A 15 -6.49 -9.16 -0.67
CA GLU A 15 -7.17 -8.74 0.56
C GLU A 15 -8.54 -8.10 0.27
N MET A 16 -8.70 -7.50 -0.91
CA MET A 16 -9.96 -6.87 -1.32
C MET A 16 -11.02 -7.90 -1.78
N PRO A 17 -12.31 -7.64 -1.51
CA PRO A 17 -13.39 -8.44 -2.06
C PRO A 17 -13.34 -8.47 -3.60
N PRO A 18 -13.58 -9.62 -4.25
CA PRO A 18 -13.49 -9.75 -5.71
C PRO A 18 -14.50 -8.88 -6.49
N ASP A 19 -15.55 -8.42 -5.82
CA ASP A 19 -16.58 -7.54 -6.41
C ASP A 19 -16.18 -6.06 -6.37
N GLU A 20 -15.11 -5.71 -5.65
CA GLU A 20 -14.58 -4.33 -5.57
C GLU A 20 -13.47 -4.12 -6.59
N SER A 21 -13.83 -3.58 -7.76
CA SER A 21 -12.86 -3.11 -8.76
C SER A 21 -12.30 -1.75 -8.35
N VAL A 22 -11.40 -1.72 -7.37
CA VAL A 22 -10.67 -0.50 -6.99
C VAL A 22 -9.52 -0.25 -7.97
N VAL A 23 -9.48 0.95 -8.54
CA VAL A 23 -8.34 1.40 -9.35
C VAL A 23 -7.26 1.90 -8.39
N LEU A 24 -6.25 1.07 -8.16
CA LEU A 24 -5.12 1.42 -7.30
C LEU A 24 -4.22 2.42 -8.03
N THR A 25 -4.21 3.67 -7.54
CA THR A 25 -3.31 4.71 -8.05
C THR A 25 -2.17 4.87 -7.07
N LEU A 26 -0.94 4.55 -7.50
CA LEU A 26 0.25 4.80 -6.70
C LEU A 26 0.40 6.31 -6.50
N THR A 27 0.25 6.77 -5.26
CA THR A 27 0.26 8.19 -4.91
C THR A 27 1.48 8.57 -4.09
N ASP A 28 2.06 7.64 -3.35
CA ASP A 28 3.20 7.94 -2.50
C ASP A 28 4.22 6.80 -2.39
N ILE A 29 5.46 7.19 -2.07
CA ILE A 29 6.57 6.28 -1.78
C ILE A 29 7.16 6.71 -0.44
N MET A 30 6.88 5.94 0.60
CA MET A 30 7.41 6.17 1.93
C MET A 30 8.77 5.51 2.09
N LEU A 31 9.74 6.29 2.57
CA LEU A 31 11.10 5.86 2.88
C LEU A 31 11.39 6.21 4.33
N ASP A 32 10.65 5.58 5.26
CA ASP A 32 10.79 5.89 6.67
C ASP A 32 11.45 4.74 7.44
N LYS A 33 12.79 4.75 7.42
CA LYS A 33 13.65 3.88 8.27
C LYS A 33 13.82 4.39 9.71
N SER A 34 13.19 5.50 10.07
CA SER A 34 13.44 6.18 11.36
C SER A 34 12.19 6.47 12.19
N GLY A 35 11.02 6.35 11.60
CA GLY A 35 9.72 6.55 12.22
C GLY A 35 8.90 5.27 12.25
N CYS A 36 7.58 5.41 12.11
CA CYS A 36 6.61 4.39 12.57
C CYS A 36 6.61 3.10 11.74
N TYR A 37 7.17 3.15 10.53
CA TYR A 37 7.10 2.04 9.58
C TYR A 37 8.39 1.22 9.48
N ASP A 38 9.54 1.80 9.88
CA ASP A 38 10.90 1.24 9.72
C ASP A 38 11.11 0.50 8.38
N ALA A 39 10.50 1.03 7.30
CA ALA A 39 10.36 0.31 6.05
C ALA A 39 10.19 1.26 4.85
N PHE A 40 10.52 0.71 3.68
CA PHE A 40 10.09 1.26 2.41
C PHE A 40 8.65 0.81 2.15
N ALA A 41 7.75 1.71 1.80
CA ALA A 41 6.37 1.35 1.45
C ALA A 41 5.86 2.09 0.23
N LEU A 42 5.00 1.41 -0.53
CA LEU A 42 4.23 2.00 -1.63
C LEU A 42 2.81 2.27 -1.16
N GLY A 43 2.38 3.53 -1.30
CA GLY A 43 1.06 4.01 -0.89
C GLY A 43 0.11 4.20 -2.08
N TYR A 44 -1.08 3.66 -1.95
CA TYR A 44 -2.13 3.69 -2.96
C TYR A 44 -3.35 4.41 -2.41
N ASP A 45 -3.84 5.37 -3.18
CA ASP A 45 -5.12 6.02 -2.91
C ASP A 45 -6.26 5.03 -3.24
N ILE A 46 -7.16 4.84 -2.27
CA ILE A 46 -8.39 4.05 -2.43
C ILE A 46 -9.67 4.87 -2.18
N GLY A 47 -9.55 6.19 -2.05
CA GLY A 47 -10.63 7.16 -1.97
C GLY A 47 -11.09 7.50 -0.56
N GLU A 48 -12.28 8.07 -0.46
CA GLU A 48 -12.84 8.57 0.80
C GLU A 48 -13.41 7.44 1.67
N SER A 49 -13.20 7.56 2.99
CA SER A 49 -13.81 6.73 4.01
C SER A 49 -14.53 7.59 5.05
N PRO A 50 -15.40 7.01 5.91
CA PRO A 50 -16.00 7.75 7.02
C PRO A 50 -14.99 8.37 8.01
N ALA A 51 -13.75 7.90 8.01
CA ALA A 51 -12.67 8.36 8.88
C ALA A 51 -11.73 9.39 8.22
N GLY A 52 -11.93 9.70 6.94
CA GLY A 52 -11.04 10.56 6.15
C GLY A 52 -10.61 9.90 4.85
N HIS A 53 -9.67 10.53 4.15
CA HIS A 53 -9.17 10.01 2.89
C HIS A 53 -8.27 8.79 3.16
N LEU A 54 -8.56 7.66 2.51
CA LEU A 54 -8.00 6.37 2.85
C LEU A 54 -6.93 5.93 1.84
N TYR A 55 -5.80 5.52 2.39
CA TYR A 55 -4.66 4.98 1.67
C TYR A 55 -4.38 3.55 2.12
N VAL A 56 -3.89 2.75 1.19
CA VAL A 56 -3.37 1.40 1.46
C VAL A 56 -1.88 1.39 1.18
N LEU A 57 -1.11 0.85 2.12
CA LEU A 57 0.34 0.78 2.05
C LEU A 57 0.79 -0.68 2.01
N VAL A 58 1.74 -0.96 1.13
CA VAL A 58 2.49 -2.24 1.11
C VAL A 58 3.94 -1.94 1.43
N SER A 59 4.43 -2.51 2.53
CA SER A 59 5.82 -2.36 2.96
C SER A 59 6.72 -3.43 2.34
N PHE A 60 8.00 -3.09 2.20
CA PHE A 60 9.04 -3.99 1.71
C PHE A 60 10.24 -3.95 2.65
N ASP A 61 10.90 -5.10 2.78
CA ASP A 61 12.17 -5.20 3.48
C ASP A 61 13.34 -4.62 2.66
N GLU A 62 14.54 -4.66 3.25
CA GLU A 62 15.77 -4.15 2.61
C GLU A 62 16.15 -4.89 1.32
N ASN A 63 15.63 -6.09 1.10
CA ASN A 63 15.82 -6.89 -0.12
C ASN A 63 14.68 -6.70 -1.12
N PHE A 64 13.79 -5.73 -0.89
CA PHE A 64 12.59 -5.46 -1.67
C PHE A 64 11.60 -6.64 -1.71
N THR A 65 11.57 -7.45 -0.65
CA THR A 65 10.53 -8.46 -0.45
C THR A 65 9.32 -7.81 0.17
N ALA A 66 8.16 -7.91 -0.49
CA ALA A 66 6.92 -7.35 0.01
C ALA A 66 6.40 -8.11 1.24
N GLN A 67 6.05 -7.38 2.29
CA GLN A 67 5.27 -7.92 3.39
C GLN A 67 3.86 -8.25 2.87
N GLN A 68 3.27 -9.35 3.39
CA GLN A 68 1.95 -9.80 2.93
C GLN A 68 0.81 -9.01 3.58
N ASP A 69 1.05 -8.41 4.74
CA ASP A 69 0.07 -7.58 5.44
C ASP A 69 -0.04 -6.21 4.76
N VAL A 70 -1.27 -5.74 4.60
CA VAL A 70 -1.57 -4.39 4.09
C VAL A 70 -1.88 -3.46 5.25
N ILE A 71 -1.36 -2.24 5.19
CA ILE A 71 -1.61 -1.21 6.21
C ILE A 71 -2.62 -0.22 5.63
N TYR A 72 -3.66 0.09 6.42
CA TYR A 72 -4.64 1.12 6.08
C TYR A 72 -4.33 2.39 6.87
N GLU A 73 -4.20 3.51 6.16
CA GLU A 73 -3.92 4.82 6.76
C GLU A 73 -4.96 5.85 6.30
N THR A 74 -5.46 6.63 7.24
CA THR A 74 -6.41 7.73 6.97
C THR A 74 -5.76 9.06 7.30
N LEU A 75 -5.89 10.04 6.39
CA LEU A 75 -5.47 11.43 6.61
C LEU A 75 -6.66 12.38 6.79
#